data_AF-A0A3P9LXR7-F1
#
_entry.id   AF-A0A3P9LXR7-F1
#
_cell.length_a   1.000
_cell.length_b   1.000
_cell.length_c   1.000
_cell.angle_alpha   90.00
_cell.angle_beta   90.00
_cell.angle_gamma   90.00
#
_symmetry.space_group_name_H-M   'P 1'
#
loop_
_entity.id
_entity.type
_entity.pdbx_description
1 polymer ?
#
loop_
_entity_poly.entity_id
_entity_poly.type
_entity_poly.pdbx_seq_one_letter_code
_entity_poly.pdbx_strand_id
1 'polypeptide(L)'
;APGRDLAGSNSNSLANLGWNKGMHRKSNLHTDYKGKHYEQCGYDTKGKQKPSHSVSVRRPFPLSHGTTTLGFIFQGGVIAAADTRASAGGLVACPAVHKITPIHSHLVVTSSGSGADCMLWERILTREIRLYQLRHKRRLSIRGTAKLLSLMLHPFKGTDVCVALTLCGWDKLIYVCSDGARLQGDIFSVGSGSPYAYGVLDRSLSWSLHKEEAILLAREAVFRATHRDAYSGNNVDLFHVTAEGWRQRQREDLKEEYYRDMEKRGIFNRNITVWSL
;
A
#
# COMPACT_ATOMS: atom_id res chain seq x y z
N ALA A 1 -33.07 36.58 -23.61
CA ALA A 1 -32.17 37.50 -24.35
C ALA A 1 -31.60 38.53 -23.36
N PRO A 2 -30.30 38.83 -23.40
CA PRO A 2 -29.55 39.47 -22.30
C PRO A 2 -29.10 40.91 -22.58
N GLY A 3 -28.71 41.64 -21.53
CA GLY A 3 -27.67 42.71 -21.55
C GLY A 3 -26.71 42.43 -20.38
N ARG A 4 -25.37 42.31 -20.52
CA ARG A 4 -24.32 43.27 -20.94
C ARG A 4 -24.37 44.57 -20.13
N ASP A 5 -23.34 45.05 -19.43
CA ASP A 5 -21.88 44.80 -19.30
C ASP A 5 -21.49 45.21 -17.84
N LEU A 6 -20.35 44.88 -17.20
CA LEU A 6 -18.98 45.29 -17.51
C LEU A 6 -17.98 44.51 -16.64
N ALA A 7 -16.82 44.25 -17.24
CA ALA A 7 -15.63 43.65 -16.66
C ALA A 7 -14.90 44.58 -15.69
N GLY A 8 -14.32 44.00 -14.64
CA GLY A 8 -13.36 44.64 -13.75
C GLY A 8 -12.36 43.61 -13.25
N SER A 9 -11.20 43.59 -13.88
CA SER A 9 -9.99 42.87 -13.48
C SER A 9 -9.57 43.20 -12.05
N ASN A 10 -9.14 42.20 -11.26
CA ASN A 10 -8.02 42.43 -10.36
C ASN A 10 -7.25 41.15 -10.00
N SER A 11 -5.95 41.30 -10.12
CA SER A 11 -4.88 40.33 -10.04
C SER A 11 -4.44 40.00 -8.62
N ASN A 12 -3.88 38.80 -8.48
CA ASN A 12 -2.95 38.30 -7.45
C ASN A 12 -2.23 39.35 -6.59
N SER A 13 -2.34 39.24 -5.26
CA SER A 13 -1.26 39.60 -4.34
C SER A 13 -1.44 38.95 -2.96
N LEU A 14 -0.75 37.84 -2.67
CA LEU A 14 -0.43 37.42 -1.30
C LEU A 14 0.96 36.74 -1.31
N ALA A 15 1.98 37.55 -1.50
CA ALA A 15 3.34 37.25 -1.08
C ALA A 15 3.66 38.21 0.07
N ASN A 16 3.87 37.67 1.27
CA ASN A 16 4.71 38.23 2.34
C ASN A 16 4.41 37.53 3.67
N LEU A 17 5.22 36.52 4.01
CA LEU A 17 5.54 36.18 5.39
C LEU A 17 7.01 35.73 5.41
N GLY A 18 7.87 36.71 5.66
CA GLY A 18 9.31 36.56 5.68
C GLY A 18 9.81 35.79 6.91
N TRP A 19 10.86 35.00 6.69
CA TRP A 19 11.75 34.54 7.74
C TRP A 19 13.11 35.20 7.52
N ASN A 20 13.46 36.08 8.46
CA ASN A 20 14.67 36.89 8.46
C ASN A 20 15.91 36.05 8.78
N LYS A 21 17.02 36.36 8.09
CA LYS A 21 18.38 35.87 8.38
C LYS A 21 18.95 36.58 9.62
N GLY A 22 19.69 35.84 10.46
CA GLY A 22 20.56 36.38 11.50
C GLY A 22 21.61 35.34 11.89
N MET A 23 22.88 35.67 11.65
CA MET A 23 24.05 34.81 11.63
C MET A 23 24.89 35.01 12.90
N HIS A 24 25.42 33.95 13.54
CA HIS A 24 26.71 34.02 14.25
C HIS A 24 27.35 32.63 14.45
N ARG A 25 28.58 32.50 13.95
CA ARG A 25 29.54 31.41 14.15
C ARG A 25 30.02 31.36 15.61
N LYS A 26 30.10 30.16 16.19
CA LYS A 26 31.17 29.78 17.14
C LYS A 26 31.66 28.37 16.83
N SER A 27 32.97 28.23 16.80
CA SER A 27 33.76 27.06 16.42
C SER A 27 34.16 26.20 17.62
N ASN A 28 34.19 24.88 17.38
CA ASN A 28 35.01 23.80 17.95
C ASN A 28 35.17 23.64 19.48
N LEU A 29 34.83 22.45 20.00
CA LEU A 29 35.79 21.47 20.56
C LEU A 29 35.08 20.19 21.09
N HIS A 30 35.50 19.02 20.56
CA HIS A 30 35.62 17.68 21.20
C HIS A 30 34.33 16.94 21.67
N THR A 31 34.13 15.61 21.58
CA THR A 31 34.91 14.45 21.13
C THR A 31 33.97 13.24 20.91
N ASP A 32 34.52 12.23 20.27
CA ASP A 32 33.96 11.08 19.56
C ASP A 32 33.31 9.96 20.41
N TYR A 33 32.42 9.17 19.78
CA TYR A 33 32.33 7.72 20.01
C TYR A 33 31.73 7.00 18.78
N LYS A 34 32.43 7.08 17.65
CA LYS A 34 32.76 5.95 16.74
C LYS A 34 33.27 6.53 15.43
N GLY A 35 34.59 6.48 15.27
CA GLY A 35 35.31 7.04 14.14
C GLY A 35 34.80 6.57 12.78
N LYS A 36 34.27 7.53 12.02
CA LYS A 36 34.47 7.64 10.57
C LYS A 36 34.64 9.13 10.26
N HIS A 37 35.80 9.48 9.73
CA HIS A 37 36.11 10.81 9.25
C HIS A 37 35.12 11.19 8.14
N TYR A 38 34.32 12.23 8.37
CA TYR A 38 33.66 12.95 7.29
C TYR A 38 34.65 13.98 6.77
N GLU A 39 35.18 13.79 5.56
CA GLU A 39 35.93 14.83 4.88
C GLU A 39 35.03 16.05 4.70
N GLN A 40 35.46 17.19 5.24
CA GLN A 40 34.91 18.49 4.88
C GLN A 40 35.07 18.67 3.37
N CYS A 41 33.97 19.01 2.70
CA CYS A 41 33.92 19.28 1.28
C CYS A 41 34.83 20.49 0.96
N GLY A 42 36.07 20.23 0.61
CA GLY A 42 37.00 21.21 0.05
C GLY A 42 36.70 21.43 -1.43
N TYR A 43 36.58 22.70 -1.83
CA TYR A 43 36.56 23.10 -3.23
C TYR A 43 38.00 23.12 -3.76
N ASP A 44 38.31 22.28 -4.75
CA ASP A 44 39.52 22.43 -5.56
C ASP A 44 39.37 23.64 -6.50
N THR A 45 40.45 24.42 -6.66
CA THR A 45 40.51 25.68 -7.45
C THR A 45 40.42 25.49 -8.97
N LYS A 46 39.87 24.38 -9.45
CA LYS A 46 39.59 24.13 -10.87
C LYS A 46 38.22 23.45 -10.96
N GLY A 47 37.18 24.23 -11.25
CA GLY A 47 35.76 23.84 -11.24
C GLY A 47 35.39 22.64 -12.12
N LYS A 48 35.74 21.43 -11.66
CA LYS A 48 35.24 20.16 -12.17
C LYS A 48 34.56 19.41 -11.02
N GLN A 49 33.25 19.24 -11.12
CA GLN A 49 32.48 18.42 -10.17
C GLN A 49 32.98 16.96 -10.24
N LYS A 50 33.43 16.40 -9.11
CA LYS A 50 33.63 14.96 -8.98
C LYS A 50 32.27 14.27 -9.07
N PRO A 51 32.10 13.19 -9.86
CA PRO A 51 30.88 12.41 -9.82
C PRO A 51 30.76 11.77 -8.44
N SER A 52 29.72 12.15 -7.69
CA SER A 52 29.40 11.50 -6.42
C SER A 52 28.91 10.09 -6.72
N HIS A 53 29.79 9.10 -6.60
CA HIS A 53 29.40 7.69 -6.60
C HIS A 53 28.57 7.42 -5.34
N SER A 54 27.24 7.53 -5.46
CA SER A 54 26.33 6.93 -4.49
C SER A 54 26.51 5.42 -4.59
N VAL A 55 27.24 4.84 -3.64
CA VAL A 55 27.39 3.38 -3.54
C VAL A 55 26.02 2.80 -3.21
N SER A 56 25.26 2.39 -4.23
CA SER A 56 24.05 1.60 -4.04
C SER A 56 24.49 0.24 -3.49
N VAL A 57 24.26 -0.02 -2.20
CA VAL A 57 24.46 -1.35 -1.63
C VAL A 57 23.49 -2.27 -2.34
N ARG A 58 23.99 -3.08 -3.28
CA ARG A 58 23.17 -4.07 -3.98
C ARG A 58 22.61 -5.01 -2.92
N ARG A 59 21.27 -5.05 -2.80
CA ARG A 59 20.59 -5.98 -1.90
C ARG A 59 21.03 -7.40 -2.29
N PRO A 60 21.28 -8.30 -1.31
CA PRO A 60 21.79 -9.64 -1.60
C PRO A 60 20.85 -10.47 -2.49
N PHE A 61 19.57 -10.08 -2.59
CA PHE A 61 18.58 -10.70 -3.46
C PHE A 61 17.70 -9.63 -4.14
N PRO A 62 17.33 -9.81 -5.43
CA PRO A 62 16.33 -8.96 -6.06
C PRO A 62 14.99 -9.17 -5.36
N LEU A 63 14.33 -8.08 -4.95
CA LEU A 63 13.00 -8.16 -4.33
C LEU A 63 11.98 -8.59 -5.40
N SER A 64 11.61 -9.87 -5.38
CA SER A 64 10.39 -10.31 -6.03
C SER A 64 9.21 -9.96 -5.12
N HIS A 65 8.31 -9.10 -5.60
CA HIS A 65 7.13 -8.65 -4.86
C HIS A 65 6.04 -9.72 -4.97
N GLY A 66 6.11 -10.71 -4.09
CA GLY A 66 5.17 -11.81 -4.04
C GLY A 66 3.96 -11.53 -3.18
N THR A 67 2.83 -11.11 -3.74
CA THR A 67 1.61 -10.77 -2.98
C THR A 67 0.39 -10.59 -3.91
N THR A 68 -0.79 -10.91 -3.40
CA THR A 68 -2.07 -10.46 -3.96
C THR A 68 -2.84 -9.71 -2.88
N THR A 69 -3.02 -8.41 -3.10
CA THR A 69 -3.99 -7.62 -2.34
C THR A 69 -5.04 -7.06 -3.29
N LEU A 70 -6.25 -6.87 -2.80
CA LEU A 70 -7.31 -6.21 -3.54
C LEU A 70 -8.22 -5.43 -2.59
N GLY A 71 -8.89 -4.43 -3.15
CA GLY A 71 -10.01 -3.77 -2.53
C GLY A 71 -10.95 -3.21 -3.58
N PHE A 72 -12.23 -3.18 -3.26
CA PHE A 72 -13.24 -2.58 -4.13
C PHE A 72 -14.41 -2.01 -3.34
N ILE A 73 -15.08 -1.04 -3.96
CA ILE A 73 -16.25 -0.36 -3.42
C ILE A 73 -17.52 -1.01 -4.01
N PHE A 74 -18.54 -1.17 -3.17
CA PHE A 74 -19.88 -1.60 -3.54
C PHE A 74 -20.91 -0.87 -2.68
N GLN A 75 -22.22 -1.03 -2.93
CA GLN A 75 -23.27 -0.34 -2.18
C GLN A 75 -23.15 -0.51 -0.65
N GLY A 76 -22.69 -1.68 -0.19
CA GLY A 76 -22.53 -1.99 1.23
C GLY A 76 -21.22 -1.51 1.87
N GLY A 77 -20.40 -0.71 1.17
CA GLY A 77 -19.14 -0.17 1.67
C GLY A 77 -17.94 -0.65 0.87
N VAL A 78 -16.85 -1.01 1.56
CA VAL A 78 -15.60 -1.45 0.92
C VAL A 78 -15.18 -2.81 1.42
N ILE A 79 -14.78 -3.69 0.51
CA ILE A 79 -14.10 -4.94 0.84
C ILE A 79 -12.61 -4.76 0.61
N ALA A 80 -11.80 -5.22 1.56
CA ALA A 80 -10.36 -5.39 1.40
C ALA A 80 -10.00 -6.85 1.62
N ALA A 81 -9.21 -7.42 0.72
CA ALA A 81 -8.79 -8.82 0.78
C ALA A 81 -7.31 -8.97 0.44
N ALA A 82 -6.65 -9.95 1.05
CA ALA A 82 -5.25 -10.26 0.77
C ALA A 82 -4.92 -11.71 1.06
N ASP A 83 -3.94 -12.24 0.34
CA ASP A 83 -3.31 -13.51 0.69
C ASP A 83 -2.34 -13.36 1.87
N THR A 84 -1.96 -14.46 2.52
CA THR A 84 -1.10 -14.42 3.72
C THR A 84 0.34 -14.88 3.49
N ARG A 85 0.73 -15.21 2.25
CA ARG A 85 2.09 -15.68 1.94
C ARG A 85 3.08 -14.52 1.88
N ALA A 86 4.20 -14.62 2.58
CA ALA A 86 5.39 -13.84 2.30
C ALA A 86 6.46 -14.74 1.69
N SER A 87 6.97 -14.32 0.54
CA SER A 87 7.97 -15.04 -0.25
C SER A 87 9.31 -14.30 -0.21
N ALA A 88 10.42 -15.04 -0.13
CA ALA A 88 11.78 -14.50 -0.20
C ALA A 88 12.55 -15.29 -1.27
N GLY A 89 12.75 -14.67 -2.42
CA GLY A 89 13.21 -15.40 -3.61
C GLY A 89 12.20 -16.47 -4.02
N GLY A 90 12.66 -17.71 -4.20
CA GLY A 90 11.79 -18.85 -4.52
C GLY A 90 11.19 -19.58 -3.30
N LEU A 91 11.46 -19.09 -2.08
CA LEU A 91 11.04 -19.76 -0.84
C LEU A 91 9.87 -19.05 -0.17
N VAL A 92 8.98 -19.82 0.46
CA VAL A 92 7.95 -19.27 1.34
C VAL A 92 8.58 -18.95 2.69
N ALA A 93 8.81 -17.67 2.96
CA ALA A 93 9.42 -17.20 4.21
C ALA A 93 8.43 -17.26 5.38
N CYS A 94 7.17 -16.91 5.14
CA CYS A 94 6.13 -17.00 6.16
C CYS A 94 4.76 -17.27 5.50
N PRO A 95 3.99 -18.28 5.95
CA PRO A 95 2.70 -18.59 5.34
C PRO A 95 1.53 -17.76 5.86
N ALA A 96 1.70 -16.99 6.94
CA ALA A 96 0.61 -16.40 7.73
C ALA A 96 0.80 -14.90 8.05
N VAL A 97 1.41 -14.14 7.13
CA VAL A 97 1.60 -12.69 7.27
C VAL A 97 0.28 -11.93 7.17
N HIS A 98 0.12 -10.90 8.00
CA HIS A 98 -0.98 -9.94 7.89
C HIS A 98 -0.58 -8.84 6.91
N LYS A 99 -1.30 -8.73 5.80
CA LYS A 99 -1.10 -7.69 4.78
C LYS A 99 -2.20 -6.63 4.78
N ILE A 100 -3.14 -6.73 5.72
CA ILE A 100 -4.21 -5.76 5.93
C ILE A 100 -4.08 -5.26 7.36
N THR A 101 -3.74 -3.98 7.49
CA THR A 101 -3.51 -3.33 8.79
C THR A 101 -4.64 -2.34 9.07
N PRO A 102 -5.42 -2.54 10.16
CA PRO A 102 -6.39 -1.54 10.59
C PRO A 102 -5.67 -0.31 11.18
N ILE A 103 -5.90 0.86 10.59
CA ILE A 103 -5.28 2.11 11.05
C ILE A 103 -6.15 2.80 12.10
N HIS A 104 -7.45 2.86 11.84
CA HIS A 104 -8.47 3.31 12.80
C HIS A 104 -9.82 2.68 12.44
N SER A 105 -10.88 2.99 13.18
CA SER A 105 -12.17 2.29 13.08
C SER A 105 -12.82 2.27 11.69
N HIS A 106 -12.47 3.15 10.76
CA HIS A 106 -13.11 3.28 9.44
C HIS A 106 -12.08 3.25 8.29
N LEU A 107 -10.86 2.81 8.57
CA LEU A 107 -9.78 2.76 7.59
C LEU A 107 -8.91 1.53 7.86
N VAL A 108 -8.86 0.65 6.86
CA VAL A 108 -7.88 -0.42 6.77
C VAL A 108 -6.96 -0.13 5.60
N VAL A 109 -5.72 -0.60 5.68
CA VAL A 109 -4.72 -0.42 4.62
C VAL A 109 -4.25 -1.79 4.19
N THR A 110 -4.26 -2.04 2.88
CA THR A 110 -3.59 -3.21 2.32
C THR A 110 -2.17 -2.83 1.89
N SER A 111 -1.20 -3.72 2.12
CA SER A 111 0.19 -3.51 1.74
C SER A 111 0.68 -4.51 0.70
N SER A 112 1.45 -3.97 -0.25
CA SER A 112 2.21 -4.71 -1.24
C SER A 112 3.56 -4.02 -1.47
N GLY A 113 4.59 -4.79 -1.79
CA GLY A 113 5.97 -4.29 -1.90
C GLY A 113 6.90 -4.98 -0.91
N SER A 114 7.93 -4.27 -0.46
CA SER A 114 8.83 -4.80 0.57
C SER A 114 8.10 -4.84 1.91
N GLY A 115 8.04 -6.02 2.55
CA GLY A 115 7.37 -6.16 3.84
C GLY A 115 7.93 -5.23 4.92
N ALA A 116 9.25 -5.03 4.96
CA ALA A 116 9.89 -4.13 5.91
C ALA A 116 9.51 -2.66 5.67
N ASP A 117 9.54 -2.22 4.42
CA ASP A 117 9.18 -0.84 4.06
C ASP A 117 7.70 -0.58 4.35
N CYS A 118 6.81 -1.49 3.95
CA CYS A 118 5.38 -1.36 4.19
C CYS A 118 5.06 -1.27 5.68
N MET A 119 5.61 -2.18 6.49
CA MET A 119 5.40 -2.16 7.95
C MET A 119 5.90 -0.86 8.58
N LEU A 120 7.05 -0.35 8.15
CA LEU A 120 7.57 0.92 8.66
C LEU A 120 6.65 2.09 8.31
N TRP A 121 6.25 2.20 7.04
CA TRP A 121 5.42 3.29 6.55
C TRP A 121 3.99 3.25 7.12
N GLU A 122 3.41 2.08 7.32
CA GLU A 122 2.14 1.92 8.04
C GLU A 122 2.24 2.42 9.48
N ARG A 123 3.34 2.12 10.19
CA ARG A 123 3.56 2.60 11.57
C ARG A 123 3.74 4.11 11.62
N ILE A 124 4.51 4.69 10.70
CA ILE A 124 4.67 6.15 10.58
C ILE A 124 3.32 6.80 10.31
N LEU A 125 2.57 6.30 9.34
CA LEU A 125 1.26 6.81 8.97
C LEU A 125 0.28 6.76 10.16
N THR A 126 0.22 5.62 10.85
CA THR A 126 -0.63 5.44 12.05
C THR A 126 -0.29 6.46 13.13
N ARG A 127 1.01 6.66 13.40
CA ARG A 127 1.49 7.67 14.35
C ARG A 127 1.05 9.07 13.96
N GLU A 128 1.27 9.47 12.71
CA GLU A 128 0.95 10.83 12.25
C GLU A 128 -0.56 11.11 12.28
N ILE A 129 -1.39 10.14 11.87
CA ILE A 129 -2.86 10.25 11.99
C ILE A 129 -3.27 10.40 13.45
N ARG A 130 -2.67 9.62 14.35
CA ARG A 130 -2.98 9.68 15.78
C ARG A 130 -2.59 11.02 16.39
N LEU A 131 -1.41 11.54 16.07
CA LEU A 131 -0.95 12.87 16.49
C LEU A 131 -1.84 13.98 15.93
N TYR A 132 -2.27 13.87 14.68
CA TYR A 132 -3.25 14.78 14.09
C TYR A 132 -4.57 14.78 14.87
N GLN A 133 -5.09 13.59 15.18
CA GLN A 133 -6.33 13.44 15.93
C GLN A 133 -6.25 14.06 17.33
N LEU A 134 -5.12 13.90 18.03
CA LEU A 134 -4.91 14.47 19.35
C LEU A 134 -4.81 16.00 19.30
N ARG A 135 -4.10 16.56 18.31
CA ARG A 135 -3.93 18.02 18.16
C ARG A 135 -5.22 18.74 17.77
N HIS A 136 -5.99 18.17 16.84
CA HIS A 136 -7.16 18.83 16.27
C HIS A 136 -8.49 18.32 16.81
N LYS A 137 -8.47 17.34 17.73
CA LYS A 137 -9.65 16.67 18.32
C LYS A 137 -10.63 16.13 17.26
N ARG A 138 -10.15 15.89 16.03
CA ARG A 138 -10.93 15.38 14.90
C ARG A 138 -10.14 14.35 14.10
N ARG A 139 -10.81 13.38 13.51
CA ARG A 139 -10.16 12.37 12.66
C ARG A 139 -9.75 12.99 11.32
N LEU A 140 -8.63 12.52 10.79
CA LEU A 140 -8.20 12.87 9.44
C LEU A 140 -9.11 12.15 8.42
N SER A 141 -9.52 12.84 7.37
CA SER A 141 -10.32 12.21 6.30
C SER A 141 -9.45 11.22 5.51
N ILE A 142 -10.06 10.21 4.88
CA ILE A 142 -9.32 9.20 4.08
C ILE A 142 -8.48 9.88 2.98
N ARG A 143 -9.04 10.92 2.32
CA ARG A 143 -8.30 11.76 1.35
C ARG A 143 -7.13 12.50 2.00
N GLY A 144 -7.34 13.07 3.18
CA GLY A 144 -6.29 13.74 3.94
C GLY A 144 -5.17 12.78 4.32
N THR A 145 -5.52 11.57 4.76
CA THR A 145 -4.58 10.49 5.07
C THR A 145 -3.76 10.08 3.85
N ALA A 146 -4.41 9.85 2.71
CA ALA A 146 -3.71 9.52 1.47
C ALA A 146 -2.80 10.66 1.00
N LYS A 147 -3.24 11.92 1.15
CA LYS A 147 -2.42 13.09 0.80
C LYS A 147 -1.21 13.23 1.72
N LEU A 148 -1.37 13.00 3.02
CA LEU A 148 -0.28 12.99 3.99
C LEU A 148 0.74 11.91 3.65
N LEU A 149 0.29 10.68 3.40
CA LEU A 149 1.16 9.57 2.98
C LEU A 149 1.92 9.90 1.69
N SER A 150 1.22 10.38 0.66
CA SER A 150 1.79 10.80 -0.62
C SER A 150 2.89 11.87 -0.43
N LEU A 151 2.64 12.87 0.42
CA LEU A 151 3.62 13.92 0.71
C LEU A 151 4.83 13.41 1.48
N MET A 152 4.65 12.47 2.41
CA MET A 152 5.77 11.88 3.16
C MET A 152 6.62 10.94 2.30
N LEU A 153 6.01 10.24 1.33
CA LEU A 153 6.71 9.33 0.40
C LEU A 153 7.40 10.06 -0.75
N HIS A 154 6.88 11.20 -1.19
CA HIS A 154 7.42 11.94 -2.34
C HIS A 154 8.95 12.21 -2.29
N PRO A 155 9.57 12.55 -1.14
CA PRO A 155 11.04 12.71 -1.05
C PRO A 155 11.84 11.43 -1.37
N PHE A 156 11.21 10.26 -1.28
CA PHE A 156 11.82 8.95 -1.56
C PHE A 156 11.65 8.52 -3.03
N LYS A 157 11.05 9.36 -3.87
CA LYS A 157 10.92 9.09 -5.30
C LYS A 157 12.30 8.89 -5.94
N GLY A 158 12.46 7.77 -6.66
CA GLY A 158 13.71 7.40 -7.30
C GLY A 158 14.72 6.70 -6.37
N THR A 159 14.35 6.42 -5.11
CA THR A 159 15.12 5.56 -4.20
C THR A 159 14.62 4.11 -4.25
N ASP A 160 15.30 3.20 -3.54
CA ASP A 160 14.93 1.79 -3.47
C ASP A 160 13.74 1.49 -2.52
N VAL A 161 13.05 2.51 -1.99
CA VAL A 161 11.86 2.30 -1.16
C VAL A 161 10.76 1.66 -1.99
N CYS A 162 10.27 0.49 -1.56
CA CYS A 162 9.21 -0.21 -2.27
C CYS A 162 7.98 -0.40 -1.38
N VAL A 163 7.00 0.47 -1.62
CA VAL A 163 5.75 0.52 -0.88
C VAL A 163 4.61 0.78 -1.84
N ALA A 164 3.56 0.00 -1.70
CA ALA A 164 2.29 0.21 -2.37
C ALA A 164 1.18 -0.06 -1.34
N LEU A 165 0.51 1.02 -0.92
CA LEU A 165 -0.55 0.96 0.09
C LEU A 165 -1.89 1.30 -0.55
N THR A 166 -2.89 0.45 -0.36
CA THR A 166 -4.28 0.79 -0.72
C THR A 166 -5.04 1.14 0.54
N LEU A 167 -5.47 2.39 0.64
CA LEU A 167 -6.28 2.90 1.73
C LEU A 167 -7.74 2.57 1.45
N CYS A 168 -8.28 1.63 2.21
CA CYS A 168 -9.66 1.16 2.13
C CYS A 168 -10.47 1.82 3.25
N GLY A 169 -11.04 2.98 2.93
CA GLY A 169 -11.99 3.66 3.79
C GLY A 169 -13.42 3.30 3.43
N TRP A 170 -14.37 3.55 4.33
CA TRP A 170 -15.77 3.13 4.14
C TRP A 170 -16.46 3.69 2.88
N ASP A 171 -16.04 4.87 2.39
CA ASP A 171 -16.61 5.55 1.22
C ASP A 171 -15.62 5.71 0.06
N LYS A 172 -14.33 5.41 0.27
CA LYS A 172 -13.26 5.69 -0.70
C LYS A 172 -12.18 4.65 -0.66
N LEU A 173 -11.68 4.36 -1.85
CA LEU A 173 -10.51 3.55 -2.06
C LEU A 173 -9.43 4.40 -2.74
N ILE A 174 -8.26 4.49 -2.13
CA ILE A 174 -7.16 5.33 -2.62
C ILE A 174 -5.86 4.54 -2.58
N TYR A 175 -5.23 4.38 -3.73
CA TYR A 175 -3.91 3.80 -3.88
C TYR A 175 -2.81 4.87 -3.73
N VAL A 176 -1.73 4.53 -3.01
CA VAL A 176 -0.52 5.35 -2.88
C VAL A 176 0.71 4.47 -3.05
N CYS A 177 1.63 4.87 -3.92
CA CYS A 177 2.91 4.17 -4.14
C CYS A 177 4.13 4.97 -3.67
N SER A 178 5.30 4.33 -3.71
CA SER A 178 6.55 4.82 -3.14
C SER A 178 7.09 6.11 -3.77
N ASP A 179 6.69 6.44 -4.99
CA ASP A 179 7.01 7.73 -5.63
C ASP A 179 6.12 8.89 -5.16
N GLY A 180 5.15 8.60 -4.28
CA GLY A 180 4.16 9.54 -3.79
C GLY A 180 2.96 9.73 -4.73
N ALA A 181 2.86 9.00 -5.84
CA ALA A 181 1.67 9.05 -6.69
C ALA A 181 0.45 8.52 -5.93
N ARG A 182 -0.69 9.14 -6.19
CA ARG A 182 -1.95 8.88 -5.48
C ARG A 182 -3.09 8.79 -6.48
N LEU A 183 -3.79 7.66 -6.48
CA LEU A 183 -4.89 7.36 -7.39
C LEU A 183 -6.14 7.04 -6.57
N GLN A 184 -7.25 7.70 -6.86
CA GLN A 184 -8.56 7.32 -6.33
C GLN A 184 -9.27 6.51 -7.41
N GLY A 185 -9.88 5.39 -7.04
CA GLY A 185 -10.61 4.51 -7.94
C GLY A 185 -11.60 3.66 -7.15
N ASP A 186 -12.40 2.87 -7.86
CA ASP A 186 -13.42 2.03 -7.23
C ASP A 186 -12.91 0.61 -6.98
N ILE A 187 -11.81 0.23 -7.63
CA ILE A 187 -11.21 -1.10 -7.59
C ILE A 187 -9.69 -0.92 -7.64
N PHE A 188 -8.96 -1.60 -6.78
CA PHE A 188 -7.53 -1.81 -6.93
C PHE A 188 -7.19 -3.25 -6.58
N SER A 189 -6.36 -3.88 -7.41
CA SER A 189 -5.57 -5.04 -7.03
C SER A 189 -4.10 -4.75 -7.26
N VAL A 190 -3.27 -5.12 -6.28
CA VAL A 190 -1.85 -4.77 -6.23
C VAL A 190 -1.01 -5.97 -5.80
N GLY A 191 0.11 -6.16 -6.49
CA GLY A 191 1.08 -7.23 -6.27
C GLY A 191 1.18 -8.21 -7.46
N SER A 192 2.03 -9.22 -7.36
CA SER A 192 2.29 -10.20 -8.42
C SER A 192 1.04 -10.92 -8.93
N GLY A 193 0.10 -11.26 -8.05
CA GLY A 193 -1.13 -11.96 -8.44
C GLY A 193 -2.27 -11.04 -8.87
N SER A 194 -2.05 -9.73 -8.94
CA SER A 194 -3.09 -8.76 -9.32
C SER A 194 -3.75 -9.00 -10.68
N PRO A 195 -3.04 -9.41 -11.76
CA PRO A 195 -3.69 -9.67 -13.04
C PRO A 195 -4.74 -10.78 -12.97
N TYR A 196 -4.49 -11.82 -12.16
CA TYR A 196 -5.45 -12.92 -11.96
C TYR A 196 -6.67 -12.47 -11.15
N ALA A 197 -6.45 -11.62 -10.14
CA ALA A 197 -7.53 -11.06 -9.34
C ALA A 197 -8.43 -10.15 -10.19
N TYR A 198 -7.87 -9.26 -11.01
CA TYR A 198 -8.64 -8.42 -11.93
C TYR A 198 -9.50 -9.25 -12.89
N GLY A 199 -8.98 -10.36 -13.44
CA GLY A 199 -9.77 -11.22 -14.32
C GLY A 199 -11.05 -11.79 -13.69
N VAL A 200 -11.09 -11.95 -12.36
CA VAL A 200 -12.30 -12.34 -11.62
C VAL A 200 -13.19 -11.13 -11.31
N LEU A 201 -12.57 -10.03 -10.85
CA LEU A 201 -13.29 -8.82 -10.45
C LEU A 201 -14.00 -8.17 -11.65
N ASP A 202 -13.32 -8.02 -12.78
CA ASP A 202 -13.85 -7.36 -13.99
C ASP A 202 -15.08 -8.06 -14.57
N ARG A 203 -15.24 -9.36 -14.30
CA ARG A 203 -16.38 -10.15 -14.78
C ARG A 203 -17.64 -10.00 -13.94
N SER A 204 -17.47 -9.93 -12.61
CA SER A 204 -18.56 -10.18 -11.66
C SER A 204 -18.82 -9.02 -10.70
N LEU A 205 -17.95 -8.02 -10.65
CA LEU A 205 -18.12 -6.88 -9.76
C LEU A 205 -19.21 -5.95 -10.29
N SER A 206 -20.18 -5.66 -9.42
CA SER A 206 -21.25 -4.68 -9.65
C SER A 206 -21.45 -3.82 -8.41
N TRP A 207 -21.88 -2.58 -8.61
CA TRP A 207 -22.24 -1.68 -7.51
C TRP A 207 -23.34 -2.26 -6.61
N SER A 208 -24.30 -2.99 -7.19
CA SER A 208 -25.49 -3.52 -6.52
C SER A 208 -25.30 -4.89 -5.87
N LEU A 209 -24.06 -5.34 -5.64
CA LEU A 209 -23.80 -6.63 -4.99
C LEU A 209 -24.31 -6.65 -3.56
N HIS A 210 -24.88 -7.79 -3.14
CA HIS A 210 -25.14 -8.02 -1.73
C HIS A 210 -23.83 -8.22 -0.96
N LYS A 211 -23.84 -7.95 0.35
CA LYS A 211 -22.66 -8.07 1.22
C LYS A 211 -21.98 -9.44 1.13
N GLU A 212 -22.75 -10.52 1.22
CA GLU A 212 -22.25 -11.89 1.16
C GLU A 212 -21.69 -12.24 -0.22
N GLU A 213 -22.32 -11.76 -1.30
CA GLU A 213 -21.82 -11.94 -2.67
C GLU A 213 -20.50 -11.20 -2.88
N ALA A 214 -20.37 -9.98 -2.38
CA ALA A 214 -19.13 -9.21 -2.42
C ALA A 214 -17.99 -9.91 -1.67
N ILE A 215 -18.29 -10.50 -0.49
CA ILE A 215 -17.31 -11.28 0.27
C ILE A 215 -16.87 -12.52 -0.52
N LEU A 216 -17.81 -13.26 -1.11
CA LEU A 216 -17.52 -14.43 -1.93
C LEU A 216 -16.71 -14.07 -3.18
N LEU A 217 -17.04 -12.95 -3.83
CA LEU A 217 -16.29 -12.45 -4.98
C LEU A 217 -14.84 -12.12 -4.62
N ALA A 218 -14.63 -11.41 -3.51
CA ALA A 218 -13.30 -11.05 -3.04
C ALA A 218 -12.48 -12.31 -2.68
N ARG A 219 -13.11 -13.26 -1.98
CA ARG A 219 -12.52 -14.57 -1.67
C ARG A 219 -12.11 -15.32 -2.93
N GLU A 220 -13.00 -15.39 -3.92
CA GLU A 220 -12.76 -16.09 -5.19
C GLU A 220 -11.62 -15.43 -5.98
N ALA A 221 -11.57 -14.10 -6.02
CA ALA A 221 -10.51 -13.36 -6.70
C ALA A 221 -9.13 -13.65 -6.08
N VAL A 222 -9.03 -13.65 -4.74
CA VAL A 222 -7.80 -14.06 -4.05
C VAL A 222 -7.49 -15.53 -4.32
N PHE A 223 -8.47 -16.42 -4.21
CA PHE A 223 -8.28 -17.85 -4.48
C PHE A 223 -7.70 -18.13 -5.87
N ARG A 224 -8.30 -17.57 -6.93
CA ARG A 224 -7.80 -17.75 -8.30
C ARG A 224 -6.39 -17.19 -8.48
N ALA A 225 -6.08 -16.06 -7.85
CA ALA A 225 -4.73 -15.52 -7.84
C ALA A 225 -3.75 -16.45 -7.10
N THR A 226 -4.09 -16.93 -5.91
CA THR A 226 -3.24 -17.86 -5.14
C THR A 226 -2.97 -19.18 -5.85
N HIS A 227 -3.89 -19.64 -6.69
CA HIS A 227 -3.71 -20.87 -7.45
C HIS A 227 -2.75 -20.69 -8.64
N ARG A 228 -2.68 -19.49 -9.23
CA ARG A 228 -1.90 -19.22 -10.45
C ARG A 228 -0.58 -18.49 -10.20
N ASP A 229 -0.53 -17.61 -9.20
CA ASP A 229 0.67 -16.87 -8.83
C ASP A 229 1.48 -17.65 -7.77
N ALA A 230 2.69 -18.09 -8.15
CA ALA A 230 3.56 -18.86 -7.28
C ALA A 230 3.92 -18.14 -5.96
N TYR A 231 3.93 -16.81 -5.99
CA TYR A 231 4.34 -16.01 -4.86
C TYR A 231 3.21 -15.60 -3.91
N SER A 232 1.96 -15.85 -4.28
CA SER A 232 0.77 -15.62 -3.45
C SER A 232 0.21 -16.94 -2.94
N GLY A 233 -0.40 -16.97 -1.75
CA GLY A 233 -1.02 -18.21 -1.29
C GLY A 233 -1.39 -18.31 0.18
N ASN A 234 -1.66 -19.56 0.55
CA ASN A 234 -2.06 -20.01 1.88
C ASN A 234 -3.49 -19.60 2.25
N ASN A 235 -3.67 -18.55 3.04
CA ASN A 235 -4.97 -18.15 3.52
C ASN A 235 -5.44 -16.86 2.86
N VAL A 236 -6.70 -16.53 3.05
CA VAL A 236 -7.27 -15.21 2.73
C VAL A 236 -7.71 -14.49 4.00
N ASP A 237 -7.29 -13.23 4.11
CA ASP A 237 -7.80 -12.28 5.09
C ASP A 237 -8.78 -11.33 4.40
N LEU A 238 -9.94 -11.11 5.04
CA LEU A 238 -11.04 -10.29 4.51
C LEU A 238 -11.52 -9.29 5.56
N PHE A 239 -11.63 -8.04 5.14
CA PHE A 239 -12.18 -6.95 5.94
C PHE A 239 -13.33 -6.29 5.18
N HIS A 240 -14.45 -6.11 5.88
CA HIS A 240 -15.58 -5.31 5.39
C HIS A 240 -15.61 -3.99 6.14
N VAL A 241 -15.47 -2.88 5.42
CA VAL A 241 -15.43 -1.53 5.97
C VAL A 241 -16.74 -0.81 5.67
N THR A 242 -17.47 -0.41 6.72
CA THR A 242 -18.73 0.32 6.65
C THR A 242 -18.66 1.65 7.40
N ALA A 243 -19.74 2.42 7.36
CA ALA A 243 -19.90 3.64 8.15
C ALA A 243 -19.91 3.41 9.67
N GLU A 244 -20.14 2.18 10.14
CA GLU A 244 -20.02 1.81 11.56
C GLU A 244 -18.58 1.45 11.95
N GLY A 245 -17.81 1.00 10.96
CA GLY A 245 -16.41 0.65 11.09
C GLY A 245 -16.04 -0.59 10.30
N TRP A 246 -14.84 -1.11 10.53
CA TRP A 246 -14.39 -2.35 9.90
C TRP A 246 -14.77 -3.58 10.72
N ARG A 247 -15.10 -4.67 10.03
CA ARG A 247 -15.29 -6.00 10.60
C ARG A 247 -14.36 -6.97 9.88
N GLN A 248 -13.50 -7.64 10.65
CA GLN A 248 -12.64 -8.70 10.13
C GLN A 248 -13.43 -10.01 10.07
N ARG A 249 -13.33 -10.72 8.94
CA ARG A 249 -13.83 -12.08 8.81
C ARG A 249 -12.79 -13.07 9.32
N GLN A 250 -13.24 -14.24 9.75
CA GLN A 250 -12.32 -15.32 10.11
C GLN A 250 -11.44 -15.66 8.90
N ARG A 251 -10.13 -15.78 9.14
CA ARG A 251 -9.17 -16.20 8.13
C ARG A 251 -9.55 -17.59 7.60
N GLU A 252 -9.54 -17.74 6.28
CA GLU A 252 -9.90 -19.00 5.61
C GLU A 252 -8.69 -19.58 4.90
N ASP A 253 -8.45 -20.89 5.06
CA ASP A 253 -7.39 -21.62 4.34
C ASP A 253 -7.87 -21.99 2.92
N LEU A 254 -7.09 -21.57 1.92
CA LEU A 254 -7.39 -21.78 0.50
C LEU A 254 -6.68 -23.00 -0.11
N LYS A 255 -5.79 -23.69 0.63
CA LYS A 255 -5.00 -24.81 0.10
C LYS A 255 -5.86 -25.90 -0.55
N GLU A 256 -6.89 -26.33 0.17
CA GLU A 256 -7.79 -27.41 -0.27
C GLU A 256 -8.98 -26.91 -1.10
N GLU A 257 -9.07 -25.60 -1.37
CA GLU A 257 -10.22 -25.04 -2.07
C GLU A 257 -10.26 -25.51 -3.54
N TYR A 258 -9.09 -25.67 -4.17
CA TYR A 258 -9.01 -26.18 -5.54
C TYR A 258 -9.56 -27.59 -5.68
N TYR A 259 -9.18 -28.51 -4.79
CA TYR A 259 -9.68 -29.87 -4.81
C TYR A 259 -11.19 -29.92 -4.54
N ARG A 260 -11.68 -29.07 -3.63
CA ARG A 260 -13.13 -28.93 -3.37
C ARG A 260 -13.89 -28.40 -4.59
N ASP A 261 -13.36 -27.43 -5.34
CA ASP A 261 -13.97 -26.92 -6.58
C ASP A 261 -13.99 -28.00 -7.68
N MET A 262 -12.91 -28.78 -7.79
CA MET A 262 -12.80 -29.88 -8.74
C MET A 262 -13.78 -31.04 -8.46
N GLU A 263 -14.00 -31.37 -7.18
CA GLU A 263 -15.01 -32.34 -6.75
C GLU A 263 -16.42 -31.86 -7.07
N LYS A 264 -16.75 -30.59 -6.78
CA LYS A 264 -18.06 -30.00 -7.10
C LYS A 264 -18.39 -30.01 -8.59
N ARG A 265 -17.38 -29.83 -9.45
CA ARG A 265 -17.52 -29.85 -10.91
C ARG A 265 -17.61 -31.27 -11.48
N GLY A 266 -17.46 -32.31 -10.65
CA GLY A 266 -17.46 -33.71 -11.08
C GLY A 266 -16.25 -34.11 -11.94
N ILE A 267 -15.19 -33.30 -11.93
CA ILE A 267 -13.99 -33.54 -12.75
C ILE A 267 -12.98 -34.42 -12.00
N PHE A 268 -13.07 -34.46 -10.66
CA PHE A 268 -12.17 -35.24 -9.81
C PHE A 268 -12.88 -36.45 -9.20
N ASN A 269 -12.43 -37.66 -9.56
CA ASN A 269 -12.89 -38.91 -8.97
C ASN A 269 -11.82 -39.38 -7.97
N ARG A 270 -12.12 -39.36 -6.66
CA ARG A 270 -11.19 -39.81 -5.59
C ARG A 270 -10.84 -41.30 -5.65
N ASN A 271 -11.43 -42.06 -6.56
CA ASN A 271 -11.20 -43.49 -6.75
C ASN A 271 -9.97 -43.84 -7.61
N ILE A 272 -9.11 -42.88 -7.95
CA ILE A 272 -7.80 -43.21 -8.53
C ILE A 272 -6.88 -43.59 -7.37
N THR A 273 -6.84 -44.90 -7.11
CA THR A 273 -5.91 -45.58 -6.22
C THR A 273 -4.51 -44.98 -6.32
N VAL A 274 -4.02 -44.45 -5.21
CA VAL A 274 -2.60 -44.18 -5.01
C VAL A 274 -1.89 -45.53 -5.14
N TRP A 275 -1.22 -45.76 -6.26
CA TRP A 275 -0.25 -46.84 -6.35
C TRP A 275 0.91 -46.46 -5.45
N SER A 276 0.96 -47.08 -4.28
CA SER A 276 2.13 -47.14 -3.41
C SER A 276 3.30 -47.73 -4.20
N LEU A 277 4.37 -46.94 -4.34
CA LEU A 277 5.73 -47.40 -4.60
C LEU A 277 6.57 -47.13 -3.36
#